data_AF-A0AAP0B2Z6-F1
#
_entry.id   AF-A0AAP0B2Z6-F1
#
_cell.length_a   1.000
_cell.length_b   1.000
_cell.length_c   1.000
_cell.angle_alpha   90.00
_cell.angle_beta   90.00
_cell.angle_gamma   90.00
#
_symmetry.space_group_name_H-M   'P 1'
#
loop_
_entity.id
_entity.type
_entity.pdbx_description
1 polymer ?
#
loop_
_entity_poly.entity_id
_entity_poly.type
_entity_poly.pdbx_seq_one_letter_code
_entity_poly.pdbx_strand_id
1 'polypeptide(L)'
;MIVNGYIYVRPGVVNMLRSFTGQVELVRPAVTRFATSFLTIQRIHNQRNNLRKMFISPEWSSSKWAKESTGKQVQNIILMISFWRSIMDILKIFGPLVHVLRLVDGEKIPVMGYIYEAMDKAKEAIISHYLNPEYFYSNLTIVEDGEIMEVLYKTMQRLIPSHEE
;
A
#
# COMPACT_ATOMS: atom_id res chain seq x y z
N MET A 1 -8.84 6.70 1.22
CA MET A 1 -8.78 5.86 0.00
C MET A 1 -10.15 5.86 -0.68
N ILE A 2 -10.25 6.27 -1.95
CA ILE A 2 -11.54 6.49 -2.67
C ILE A 2 -12.45 5.26 -2.62
N VAL A 3 -11.91 4.07 -2.86
CA VAL A 3 -12.65 2.79 -2.81
C VAL A 3 -13.30 2.57 -1.45
N ASN A 4 -12.54 2.76 -0.36
CA ASN A 4 -13.04 2.55 0.99
C ASN A 4 -14.15 3.56 1.34
N GLY A 5 -13.93 4.84 1.02
CA GLY A 5 -14.93 5.89 1.23
C GLY A 5 -16.21 5.63 0.45
N TYR A 6 -16.11 5.11 -0.77
CA TYR A 6 -17.29 4.77 -1.57
C TYR A 6 -18.11 3.63 -0.96
N ILE A 7 -17.43 2.54 -0.55
CA ILE A 7 -18.06 1.33 0.00
C ILE A 7 -18.74 1.65 1.34
N TYR A 8 -18.00 2.21 2.31
CA TYR A 8 -18.48 2.35 3.68
C TYR A 8 -19.52 3.46 3.89
N VAL A 9 -19.67 4.38 2.94
CA VAL A 9 -20.77 5.37 2.96
C VAL A 9 -22.12 4.74 2.57
N ARG A 10 -22.12 3.59 1.90
CA ARG A 10 -23.33 2.98 1.34
C ARG A 10 -23.61 1.62 1.99
N PRO A 11 -24.60 1.51 2.90
CA PRO A 11 -24.91 0.25 3.58
C PRO A 11 -25.16 -0.94 2.64
N GLY A 12 -25.82 -0.71 1.51
CA GLY A 12 -26.07 -1.77 0.54
C GLY A 12 -24.80 -2.27 -0.18
N VAL A 13 -23.82 -1.39 -0.41
CA VAL A 13 -22.51 -1.78 -0.98
C VAL A 13 -21.68 -2.52 0.08
N VAL A 14 -21.76 -2.13 1.34
CA VAL A 14 -21.15 -2.87 2.47
C VAL A 14 -21.73 -4.28 2.57
N ASN A 15 -23.04 -4.44 2.48
CA ASN A 15 -23.68 -5.75 2.55
C ASN A 15 -23.25 -6.65 1.37
N MET A 16 -23.13 -6.08 0.17
CA MET A 16 -22.58 -6.79 -0.98
C MET A 16 -21.11 -7.16 -0.75
N LEU A 17 -20.26 -6.24 -0.26
CA LEU A 17 -18.88 -6.57 0.10
C LEU A 17 -18.81 -7.79 1.04
N ARG A 18 -19.64 -7.80 2.08
CA ARG A 18 -19.68 -8.88 3.07
C ARG A 18 -20.08 -10.23 2.47
N SER A 19 -20.98 -10.26 1.48
CA SER A 19 -21.36 -11.51 0.81
C SER A 19 -20.21 -12.08 -0.03
N PHE A 20 -19.38 -11.24 -0.65
CA PHE A 20 -18.23 -11.67 -1.45
C PHE A 20 -16.97 -11.97 -0.63
N THR A 21 -16.83 -11.38 0.56
CA THR A 21 -15.61 -11.50 1.38
C THR A 21 -15.77 -12.45 2.57
N GLY A 22 -16.95 -13.04 2.77
CA GLY A 22 -17.24 -13.88 3.93
C GLY A 22 -17.24 -13.08 5.24
N GLN A 23 -17.90 -11.92 5.23
CA GLN A 23 -17.96 -10.97 6.36
C GLN A 23 -16.63 -10.31 6.73
N VAL A 24 -15.60 -10.43 5.89
CA VAL A 24 -14.30 -9.79 6.15
C VAL A 24 -14.36 -8.31 5.78
N GLU A 25 -14.26 -7.45 6.78
CA GLU A 25 -14.15 -6.01 6.60
C GLU A 25 -12.80 -5.62 5.96
N LEU A 26 -12.81 -4.59 5.10
CA LEU A 26 -11.59 -4.04 4.49
C LEU A 26 -10.83 -3.14 5.46
N VAL A 27 -11.55 -2.38 6.28
CA VAL A 27 -10.92 -1.51 7.29
C VAL A 27 -10.44 -2.36 8.45
N ARG A 28 -9.17 -2.18 8.83
CA ARG A 28 -8.60 -2.79 10.03
C ARG A 28 -8.06 -1.70 10.96
N PRO A 29 -8.83 -1.29 11.99
CA PRO A 29 -8.40 -0.29 12.95
C PRO A 29 -7.13 -0.71 13.70
N ALA A 30 -6.26 0.26 13.97
CA ALA A 30 -5.07 0.13 14.81
C ALA A 30 -4.88 1.42 15.62
N VAL A 31 -3.99 1.37 16.63
CA VAL A 31 -3.74 2.49 17.55
C VAL A 31 -3.36 3.77 16.81
N THR A 32 -2.55 3.66 15.76
CA THR A 32 -2.14 4.82 14.94
C THR A 32 -2.87 4.84 13.59
N ARG A 33 -3.12 6.06 13.09
CA ARG A 33 -3.68 6.29 11.76
C ARG A 33 -2.82 5.70 10.63
N PHE A 34 -1.50 5.67 10.83
CA PHE A 34 -0.56 5.06 9.89
C PHE A 34 -0.73 3.55 9.82
N ALA A 35 -0.72 2.86 10.97
CA ALA A 35 -0.94 1.41 11.03
C ALA A 35 -2.33 1.04 10.49
N THR A 36 -3.36 1.83 10.81
CA THR A 36 -4.71 1.63 10.26
C THR A 36 -4.72 1.70 8.73
N SER A 37 -4.02 2.68 8.15
CA SER A 37 -3.94 2.86 6.70
C SER A 37 -3.22 1.69 6.03
N PHE A 38 -2.05 1.30 6.56
CA PHE A 38 -1.27 0.17 6.04
C PHE A 38 -2.06 -1.15 6.10
N LEU A 39 -2.66 -1.45 7.25
CA LEU A 39 -3.43 -2.68 7.45
C LEU A 39 -4.69 -2.72 6.57
N THR A 40 -5.32 -1.58 6.32
CA THR A 40 -6.45 -1.46 5.41
C THR A 40 -6.02 -1.74 3.96
N ILE A 41 -4.90 -1.16 3.50
CA ILE A 41 -4.35 -1.45 2.17
C ILE A 41 -3.98 -2.93 2.02
N GLN A 42 -3.34 -3.51 3.05
CA GLN A 42 -2.99 -4.93 3.07
C GLN A 42 -4.23 -5.81 2.98
N ARG A 43 -5.31 -5.45 3.67
CA ARG A 43 -6.58 -6.17 3.62
C ARG A 43 -7.22 -6.09 2.25
N ILE A 44 -7.19 -4.93 1.61
CA ILE A 44 -7.70 -4.73 0.25
C ILE A 44 -6.91 -5.58 -0.76
N HIS A 45 -5.59 -5.64 -0.64
CA HIS A 45 -4.76 -6.52 -1.45
C HIS A 45 -5.16 -7.99 -1.28
N ASN A 46 -5.33 -8.46 -0.04
CA ASN A 46 -5.72 -9.84 0.25
C ASN A 46 -7.12 -10.18 -0.29
N GLN A 47 -8.01 -9.20 -0.35
CA GLN A 47 -9.38 -9.35 -0.87
C GLN A 47 -9.50 -9.04 -2.38
N ARG A 48 -8.38 -8.85 -3.10
CA ARG A 48 -8.36 -8.49 -4.52
C ARG A 48 -9.32 -9.33 -5.38
N ASN A 49 -9.25 -10.64 -5.27
CA ASN A 49 -10.07 -11.54 -6.09
C ASN A 49 -11.56 -11.41 -5.78
N ASN A 50 -11.91 -11.26 -4.50
CA ASN A 50 -13.30 -11.10 -4.06
C ASN A 50 -13.85 -9.73 -4.48
N LEU A 51 -13.05 -8.66 -4.37
CA LEU A 51 -13.40 -7.34 -4.87
C LEU A 51 -13.63 -7.36 -6.38
N ARG A 52 -12.73 -7.97 -7.17
CA ARG A 52 -12.93 -8.07 -8.61
C ARG A 52 -14.19 -8.86 -8.96
N LYS A 53 -14.46 -9.98 -8.27
CA LYS A 53 -15.70 -10.75 -8.45
C LYS A 53 -16.94 -9.92 -8.14
N MET A 54 -16.95 -9.20 -7.02
CA MET A 54 -18.04 -8.30 -6.63
C MET A 54 -18.34 -7.27 -7.71
N PHE A 55 -17.32 -6.56 -8.22
CA PHE A 55 -17.50 -5.49 -9.21
C PHE A 55 -17.77 -5.98 -10.65
N ILE A 56 -17.67 -7.28 -10.93
CA ILE A 56 -18.06 -7.91 -12.20
C ILE A 56 -19.41 -8.62 -12.09
N SER A 57 -19.91 -8.80 -10.86
CA SER A 57 -21.10 -9.59 -10.58
C SER A 57 -22.39 -9.02 -11.21
N PRO A 58 -23.38 -9.87 -11.53
CA PRO A 58 -24.69 -9.41 -11.96
C PRO A 58 -25.40 -8.59 -10.86
N GLU A 59 -25.14 -8.89 -9.59
CA GLU A 59 -25.66 -8.14 -8.43
C GLU A 59 -25.15 -6.69 -8.43
N TRP A 60 -23.87 -6.48 -8.75
CA TRP A 60 -23.33 -5.13 -8.95
C TRP A 60 -23.93 -4.47 -10.19
N SER A 61 -23.90 -5.16 -11.33
CA SER A 61 -24.30 -4.60 -12.64
C SER A 61 -25.77 -4.19 -12.71
N SER A 62 -26.65 -4.91 -12.00
CA SER A 62 -28.09 -4.60 -11.90
C SER A 62 -28.40 -3.53 -10.84
N SER A 63 -27.45 -3.23 -9.95
CA SER A 63 -27.65 -2.27 -8.86
C SER A 63 -27.71 -0.81 -9.34
N LYS A 64 -28.32 0.05 -8.52
CA LYS A 64 -28.29 1.50 -8.73
C LYS A 64 -26.87 2.08 -8.65
N TRP A 65 -25.98 1.46 -7.86
CA TRP A 65 -24.61 1.91 -7.63
C TRP A 65 -23.71 1.77 -8.86
N ALA A 66 -23.94 0.77 -9.72
CA ALA A 66 -23.21 0.65 -10.98
C ALA A 66 -23.53 1.77 -11.98
N LYS A 67 -24.68 2.44 -11.83
CA LYS A 67 -25.09 3.55 -12.68
C LYS A 67 -24.50 4.90 -12.22
N GLU A 68 -24.14 5.01 -10.95
CA GLU A 68 -23.53 6.22 -10.36
C GLU A 68 -22.15 6.49 -10.99
N SER A 69 -21.84 7.77 -11.23
CA SER A 69 -20.52 8.17 -11.76
C SER A 69 -19.37 7.72 -10.86
N THR A 70 -19.52 7.89 -9.54
CA THR A 70 -18.56 7.45 -8.53
C THR A 70 -18.44 5.93 -8.47
N GLY A 71 -19.54 5.19 -8.65
CA GLY A 71 -19.52 3.73 -8.73
C GLY A 71 -18.75 3.22 -9.93
N LYS A 72 -18.94 3.83 -11.11
CA LYS A 72 -18.16 3.53 -12.32
C LYS A 72 -16.68 3.81 -12.14
N GLN A 73 -16.32 4.94 -11.51
CA GLN A 73 -14.92 5.26 -11.19
C GLN A 73 -14.28 4.19 -10.29
N VAL A 74 -14.97 3.79 -9.22
CA VAL A 74 -14.47 2.77 -8.28
C VAL A 74 -14.35 1.41 -8.96
N GLN A 75 -15.32 1.02 -9.78
CA GLN A 75 -15.26 -0.20 -10.59
C GLN A 75 -14.03 -0.19 -11.50
N ASN A 76 -13.80 0.91 -12.22
CA ASN A 76 -12.63 1.05 -13.09
C ASN A 76 -11.32 0.92 -12.30
N ILE A 77 -11.21 1.56 -11.14
CA ILE A 77 -10.03 1.44 -10.24
C ILE A 77 -9.79 -0.02 -9.84
N ILE A 78 -10.83 -0.73 -9.39
CA ILE A 78 -10.73 -2.12 -8.95
C ILE A 78 -10.37 -3.07 -10.10
N LEU A 79 -10.79 -2.78 -11.32
CA LEU A 79 -10.47 -3.60 -12.49
C LEU A 79 -9.10 -3.27 -13.10
N MET A 80 -8.55 -2.10 -12.81
CA MET A 80 -7.28 -1.63 -13.36
C MET A 80 -6.09 -2.43 -12.79
N ILE A 81 -5.24 -2.96 -13.68
CA ILE A 81 -4.06 -3.75 -13.28
C ILE A 81 -3.03 -2.88 -12.55
N SER A 82 -2.80 -1.65 -13.03
CA SER A 82 -1.82 -0.74 -12.43
C SER A 82 -2.18 -0.36 -10.99
N PHE A 83 -3.47 -0.26 -10.65
CA PHE A 83 -3.91 -0.03 -9.26
C PHE A 83 -3.40 -1.11 -8.31
N TRP A 84 -3.53 -2.39 -8.69
CA TRP A 84 -3.04 -3.50 -7.87
C TRP A 84 -1.52 -3.56 -7.79
N ARG A 85 -0.83 -3.16 -8.87
CA ARG A 85 0.63 -3.01 -8.86
C ARG A 85 1.06 -1.94 -7.86
N SER A 86 0.43 -0.76 -7.89
CA SER A 86 0.69 0.31 -6.92
C SER A 86 0.42 -0.12 -5.48
N ILE A 87 -0.66 -0.87 -5.22
CA ILE A 87 -0.91 -1.44 -3.88
C ILE A 87 0.24 -2.36 -3.45
N MET A 88 0.72 -3.22 -4.35
CA MET A 88 1.83 -4.13 -4.05
C MET A 88 3.12 -3.36 -3.74
N ASP A 89 3.43 -2.32 -4.52
CA ASP A 89 4.60 -1.48 -4.30
C ASP A 89 4.53 -0.77 -2.94
N ILE A 90 3.37 -0.19 -2.60
CA ILE A 90 3.14 0.41 -1.29
C ILE A 90 3.38 -0.63 -0.18
N LEU A 91 2.83 -1.84 -0.30
CA LEU A 91 3.01 -2.86 0.73
C LEU A 91 4.46 -3.29 0.90
N LYS A 92 5.23 -3.35 -0.18
CA LYS A 92 6.65 -3.71 -0.14
C LYS A 92 7.54 -2.59 0.39
N ILE A 93 7.22 -1.32 0.13
CA ILE A 93 7.93 -0.18 0.69
C ILE A 93 7.65 -0.03 2.20
N PHE A 94 6.37 -0.04 2.55
CA PHE A 94 5.96 0.26 3.92
C PHE A 94 6.04 -0.95 4.84
N GLY A 95 6.07 -2.18 4.32
CA GLY A 95 6.20 -3.41 5.13
C GLY A 95 7.41 -3.40 6.05
N PRO A 96 8.64 -3.18 5.53
CA PRO A 96 9.84 -3.06 6.34
C PRO A 96 9.78 -1.90 7.34
N LEU A 97 9.25 -0.74 6.95
CA LEU A 97 9.11 0.43 7.84
C LEU A 97 8.14 0.15 9.01
N VAL A 98 7.03 -0.54 8.75
CA VAL A 98 6.09 -0.99 9.80
C VAL A 98 6.77 -1.97 10.75
N HIS A 99 7.70 -2.80 10.26
CA HIS A 99 8.46 -3.71 11.10
C HIS A 99 9.40 -2.94 12.05
N VAL A 100 10.14 -1.95 11.53
CA VAL A 100 10.97 -1.05 12.36
C VAL A 100 10.14 -0.39 13.45
N LEU A 101 9.01 0.23 13.09
CA LEU A 101 8.13 0.90 14.06
C LEU A 101 7.65 -0.03 15.17
N ARG A 102 7.28 -1.27 14.83
CA ARG A 102 6.89 -2.27 15.84
C ARG A 102 8.01 -2.67 16.78
N LEU A 103 9.27 -2.65 16.32
CA LEU A 103 10.42 -2.90 17.18
C LEU A 103 10.64 -1.74 18.16
N VAL A 104 10.39 -0.50 17.72
CA VAL A 104 10.51 0.70 18.58
C VAL A 104 9.41 0.77 19.64
N ASP A 105 8.19 0.36 19.30
CA ASP A 105 7.07 0.33 20.24
C ASP A 105 7.24 -0.73 21.37
N GLY A 106 8.23 -1.61 21.28
CA GLY A 106 8.50 -2.64 22.30
C GLY A 106 9.17 -2.08 23.55
N GLU A 107 8.41 -1.82 24.61
CA GLU A 107 8.86 -1.22 25.89
C GLU A 107 10.04 -1.93 26.61
N LYS A 108 10.47 -3.11 26.17
CA LYS A 108 11.32 -4.03 26.95
C LYS A 108 12.78 -4.17 26.49
N ILE A 109 13.19 -3.56 25.37
CA ILE A 109 14.53 -3.78 24.79
C ILE A 109 15.26 -2.43 24.67
N PRO A 110 16.55 -2.32 25.00
CA PRO A 110 17.33 -1.12 24.72
C PRO A 110 17.36 -0.85 23.21
N VAL A 111 16.48 0.05 22.79
CA VAL A 111 16.01 0.18 21.40
C VAL A 111 17.09 0.73 20.45
N MET A 112 18.06 1.47 20.99
CA MET A 112 18.93 2.31 20.16
C MET A 112 19.89 1.53 19.26
N GLY A 113 20.44 0.40 19.71
CA GLY A 113 21.32 -0.43 18.86
C GLY A 113 20.55 -1.20 17.78
N TYR A 114 19.36 -1.71 18.11
CA TYR A 114 18.53 -2.51 17.21
C TYR A 114 17.82 -1.67 16.14
N ILE A 115 17.53 -0.39 16.42
CA ILE A 115 16.90 0.50 15.44
C ILE A 115 17.79 0.71 14.23
N TYR A 116 19.09 0.94 14.41
CA TYR A 116 20.00 1.16 13.28
C TYR A 116 20.05 -0.07 12.38
N GLU A 117 20.21 -1.27 12.95
CA GLU A 117 20.20 -2.52 12.20
C GLU A 117 18.86 -2.77 11.50
N ALA A 118 17.74 -2.53 12.18
CA ALA A 118 16.41 -2.69 11.60
C ALA A 118 16.15 -1.69 10.46
N MET A 119 16.65 -0.47 10.60
CA MET A 119 16.55 0.57 9.57
C MET A 119 17.40 0.24 8.35
N ASP A 120 18.62 -0.25 8.54
CA ASP A 120 19.49 -0.70 7.44
C ASP A 120 18.84 -1.86 6.68
N LYS A 121 18.31 -2.86 7.38
CA LYS A 121 17.53 -3.96 6.77
C LYS A 121 16.29 -3.45 6.02
N ALA A 122 15.61 -2.43 6.54
CA ALA A 122 14.47 -1.83 5.86
C ALA A 122 14.89 -1.12 4.57
N LYS A 123 15.99 -0.38 4.60
CA LYS A 123 16.59 0.27 3.44
C LYS A 123 16.99 -0.76 2.38
N GLU A 124 17.69 -1.83 2.76
CA GLU A 124 18.06 -2.92 1.86
C GLU A 124 16.85 -3.57 1.19
N ALA A 125 15.79 -3.85 1.96
CA ALA A 125 14.57 -4.45 1.44
C ALA A 125 13.84 -3.54 0.43
N ILE A 126 13.83 -2.23 0.67
CA ILE A 126 13.24 -1.25 -0.26
C ILE A 126 14.09 -1.16 -1.53
N ILE A 127 15.41 -1.01 -1.38
CA ILE A 127 16.36 -0.95 -2.50
C ILE A 127 16.23 -2.21 -3.36
N SER A 128 16.25 -3.39 -2.75
CA SER A 128 16.13 -4.67 -3.47
C SER A 128 14.82 -4.83 -4.25
N HIS A 129 13.73 -4.17 -3.83
CA HIS A 129 12.47 -4.22 -4.57
C HIS A 129 12.50 -3.33 -5.84
N TYR A 130 13.21 -2.20 -5.79
CA TYR A 130 13.33 -1.26 -6.92
C TYR A 130 14.52 -1.52 -7.83
N LEU A 131 15.59 -2.09 -7.29
CA LEU A 131 16.87 -2.29 -7.94
C LEU A 131 17.26 -3.75 -7.74
N ASN A 132 17.42 -4.47 -8.85
CA ASN A 132 17.89 -5.85 -8.85
C ASN A 132 19.20 -5.95 -8.01
N PRO A 133 19.25 -6.73 -6.92
CA PRO A 133 20.37 -6.72 -5.98
C PRO A 133 21.71 -7.13 -6.60
N GLU A 134 21.70 -7.84 -7.73
CA GLU A 134 22.93 -8.19 -8.47
C GLU A 134 23.69 -6.97 -9.03
N TYR A 135 23.01 -5.86 -9.31
CA TYR A 135 23.64 -4.70 -9.96
C TYR A 135 24.15 -3.65 -8.98
N PHE A 136 23.60 -3.54 -7.77
CA PHE A 136 23.97 -2.47 -6.84
C PHE A 136 25.06 -2.87 -5.83
N TYR A 137 25.12 -4.14 -5.42
CA TYR A 137 26.07 -4.59 -4.39
C TYR A 137 27.35 -5.22 -4.96
N SER A 138 27.41 -5.48 -6.27
CA SER A 138 28.63 -5.95 -6.94
C SER A 138 29.60 -4.81 -7.26
N ASN A 139 29.12 -3.57 -7.34
CA ASN A 139 29.95 -2.41 -7.65
C ASN A 139 29.74 -1.26 -6.65
N LEU A 140 30.59 -1.23 -5.61
CA LEU A 140 30.62 -0.19 -4.59
C LEU A 140 30.91 1.23 -5.16
N THR A 141 31.41 1.34 -6.40
CA THR A 141 31.63 2.63 -7.09
C THR A 141 30.35 3.22 -7.70
N ILE A 142 29.21 2.53 -7.63
CA ILE A 142 27.91 3.07 -8.08
C ILE A 142 27.50 4.34 -7.33
N VAL A 143 28.00 4.54 -6.10
CA VAL A 143 27.79 5.78 -5.34
C VAL A 143 28.54 6.97 -5.98
N GLU A 144 29.55 6.69 -6.81
CA GLU A 144 30.30 7.67 -7.61
C GLU A 144 29.67 7.89 -9.00
N ASP A 145 28.71 7.04 -9.40
CA ASP A 145 27.95 7.20 -10.64
C ASP A 145 26.92 8.34 -10.48
N GLY A 146 27.27 9.48 -11.07
CA GLY A 146 26.48 10.70 -10.97
C GLY A 146 25.07 10.55 -11.54
N GLU A 147 24.87 9.73 -12.57
CA GLU A 147 23.56 9.56 -13.22
C GLU A 147 22.61 8.75 -12.33
N ILE A 148 23.11 7.66 -11.73
CA ILE A 148 22.33 6.82 -10.83
C ILE A 148 21.96 7.58 -9.55
N MET A 149 22.93 8.29 -8.97
CA MET A 149 22.69 9.10 -7.77
C MET A 149 21.71 10.24 -8.06
N GLU A 150 21.80 10.88 -9.22
CA GLU A 150 20.86 11.93 -9.63
C GLU A 150 19.43 11.39 -9.79
N VAL A 151 19.26 10.22 -10.40
CA VAL A 151 17.94 9.57 -10.54
C VAL A 151 17.36 9.20 -9.17
N LEU A 152 18.20 8.69 -8.25
CA LEU A 152 17.80 8.38 -6.88
C LEU A 152 17.36 9.64 -6.14
N TYR A 153 18.16 10.71 -6.19
CA TYR A 153 17.85 12.00 -5.56
C TYR A 153 16.57 12.60 -6.12
N LYS A 154 16.38 12.60 -7.44
CA LYS A 154 15.13 13.07 -8.08
C LYS A 154 13.92 12.26 -7.63
N THR A 155 14.09 10.95 -7.46
CA THR A 155 13.01 10.07 -6.99
C THR A 155 12.67 10.35 -5.52
N MET A 156 13.67 10.57 -4.66
CA MET A 156 13.46 10.94 -3.27
C MET A 156 12.84 12.34 -3.13
N GLN A 157 13.26 13.31 -3.94
CA GLN A 157 12.66 14.65 -3.98
C GLN A 157 11.19 14.61 -4.38
N ARG A 158 10.80 13.72 -5.31
CA ARG A 158 9.39 13.53 -5.70
C ARG A 158 8.51 12.89 -4.62
N LEU A 159 9.12 12.32 -3.58
CA LEU A 159 8.42 11.74 -2.42
C LEU A 159 8.26 12.74 -1.27
N ILE A 160 8.99 13.86 -1.30
CA ILE A 160 8.82 14.97 -0.38
C ILE A 160 7.73 15.88 -0.99
N PRO A 161 6.61 16.15 -0.30
CA PRO A 161 5.63 17.11 -0.79
C PRO A 161 6.31 18.47 -0.94
N SER A 162 6.18 19.10 -2.12
CA SER A 162 6.58 20.49 -2.29
C SER A 162 5.77 21.33 -1.31
N HIS A 163 6.44 21.86 -0.28
CA HIS A 163 5.92 22.98 0.49
C HIS A 163 6.03 24.21 -0.40
N GLU A 164 5.07 24.38 -1.29
CA GLU A 164 4.78 25.67 -1.89
C GLU A 164 3.28 25.94 -1.74
N GLU A 165 3.02 27.12 -1.19
CA GLU A 165 1.74 27.77 -0.94
C GLU A 165 0.89 27.95 -2.20
#